data_AF-A0A640W3S8-F1
#
_entry.id   AF-A0A640W3S8-F1
#
_cell.length_a   1.000
_cell.length_b   1.000
_cell.length_c   1.000
_cell.angle_alpha   90.00
_cell.angle_beta   90.00
_cell.angle_gamma   90.00
#
_symmetry.space_group_name_H-M   'P 1'
#
loop_
_entity.id
_entity.type
_entity.pdbx_description
1 polymer ?
#
loop_
_entity_poly.entity_id
_entity_poly.type
_entity_poly.pdbx_seq_one_letter_code
_entity_poly.pdbx_strand_id
1 'polypeptide(L)'
;MVNYIVSGIERSGTSMMMQILYKGGAPVAFDDSRPPDYHNPKGYYELEGGKVISKLMEGNFPFEKYDEKFIKITAYGLKFLPEGNYKIIYMVRDIEEVMDSMEKMSGPIDREKEKPLFEKLNEFSLNLMEKRKDIDYIVVNYRDVIKNPQKEIERINQFLGGMLDVKSATQAVDPRLYRNIRE
;
A
#
# COMPACT_ATOMS: atom_id res chain seq x y z
N MET A 1 -0.73 -18.30 -11.58
CA MET A 1 -1.01 -16.88 -11.86
C MET A 1 -0.70 -16.08 -10.61
N VAL A 2 -0.08 -14.90 -10.75
CA VAL A 2 0.39 -14.11 -9.60
C VAL A 2 -0.62 -13.01 -9.27
N ASN A 3 -1.03 -12.92 -8.01
CA ASN A 3 -1.86 -11.85 -7.49
C ASN A 3 -0.96 -10.73 -6.95
N TYR A 4 -1.06 -9.53 -7.54
CA TYR A 4 -0.23 -8.39 -7.15
C TYR A 4 -0.97 -7.51 -6.15
N ILE A 5 -0.34 -7.24 -5.01
CA ILE A 5 -0.95 -6.45 -3.93
C ILE A 5 -0.02 -5.33 -3.48
N VAL A 6 -0.57 -4.13 -3.31
CA VAL A 6 0.04 -3.09 -2.47
C VAL A 6 -0.65 -3.09 -1.13
N SER A 7 0.12 -3.26 -0.06
CA SER A 7 -0.40 -3.32 1.30
C SER A 7 0.42 -2.49 2.28
N GLY A 8 -0.11 -2.33 3.49
CA GLY A 8 0.41 -1.47 4.53
C GLY A 8 -0.71 -1.02 5.46
N ILE A 9 -0.34 -0.59 6.66
CA ILE A 9 -1.29 0.09 7.57
C ILE A 9 -1.80 1.38 6.93
N GLU A 10 -2.91 1.92 7.43
CA GLU A 10 -3.40 3.19 6.93
C GLU A 10 -2.32 4.28 7.07
N ARG A 11 -2.30 5.21 6.11
CA ARG A 11 -1.36 6.35 6.06
C ARG A 11 0.13 5.97 5.88
N SER A 12 0.47 4.72 5.60
CA SER A 12 1.86 4.30 5.28
C SER A 12 2.32 4.61 3.85
N GLY A 13 1.44 5.18 3.02
CA GLY A 13 1.77 5.58 1.65
C GLY A 13 1.45 4.55 0.56
N THR A 14 0.55 3.62 0.83
CA THR A 14 0.05 2.66 -0.17
C THR A 14 -0.54 3.35 -1.41
N SER A 15 -1.27 4.46 -1.26
CA SER A 15 -1.77 5.23 -2.41
C SER A 15 -0.65 5.81 -3.27
N MET A 16 0.44 6.26 -2.67
CA MET A 16 1.61 6.74 -3.41
C MET A 16 2.25 5.60 -4.21
N MET A 17 2.38 4.41 -3.60
CA MET A 17 2.89 3.24 -4.30
C MET A 17 1.99 2.83 -5.48
N MET A 18 0.67 2.86 -5.33
CA MET A 18 -0.26 2.62 -6.44
C MET A 18 -0.06 3.62 -7.58
N GLN A 19 0.17 4.90 -7.27
CA GLN A 19 0.48 5.94 -8.27
C GLN A 19 1.81 5.69 -8.99
N ILE A 20 2.85 5.26 -8.26
CA ILE A 20 4.16 4.89 -8.82
C ILE A 20 4.00 3.74 -9.81
N LEU A 21 3.27 2.69 -9.41
CA LEU A 21 3.03 1.52 -10.26
C LEU A 21 2.24 1.90 -11.51
N TYR A 22 1.14 2.66 -11.34
CA TYR A 22 0.30 3.10 -12.44
C TYR A 22 1.07 3.96 -13.45
N LYS A 23 1.82 4.96 -12.98
CA LYS A 23 2.69 5.78 -13.85
C LYS A 23 3.85 5.00 -14.47
N GLY A 24 4.33 3.96 -13.79
CA GLY A 24 5.35 3.05 -14.28
C GLY A 24 4.85 2.08 -15.36
N GLY A 25 3.56 2.11 -15.69
CA GLY A 25 2.96 1.25 -16.71
C GLY A 25 2.50 -0.12 -16.20
N ALA A 26 2.59 -0.40 -14.89
CA ALA A 26 2.00 -1.61 -14.33
C ALA A 26 0.46 -1.54 -14.41
N PRO A 27 -0.21 -2.67 -14.71
CA PRO A 27 -1.67 -2.73 -14.61
C PRO A 27 -2.11 -2.55 -13.15
N VAL A 28 -3.05 -1.64 -12.90
CA VAL A 28 -3.56 -1.33 -11.57
C VAL A 28 -5.08 -1.36 -11.60
N ALA A 29 -5.69 -2.03 -10.62
CA ALA A 29 -7.13 -2.12 -10.44
C ALA A 29 -7.61 -1.11 -9.39
N PHE A 30 -8.47 -0.20 -9.81
CA PHE A 30 -9.20 0.74 -8.97
C PHE A 30 -10.46 1.21 -9.72
N ASP A 31 -11.38 1.85 -9.01
CA ASP A 31 -12.58 2.45 -9.59
C ASP A 31 -12.81 3.86 -9.04
N ASP A 32 -13.89 4.51 -9.49
CA ASP A 32 -14.21 5.90 -9.12
C ASP A 32 -15.01 6.02 -7.81
N SER A 33 -15.17 4.92 -7.06
CA SER A 33 -15.97 4.92 -5.82
C SER A 33 -15.36 5.73 -4.69
N ARG A 34 -14.06 6.04 -4.75
CA ARG A 34 -13.37 6.94 -3.82
C ARG A 34 -12.58 8.01 -4.59
N PRO A 35 -13.20 9.16 -4.90
CA PRO A 35 -12.53 10.22 -5.64
C PRO A 35 -11.39 10.83 -4.82
N PRO A 36 -10.43 11.52 -5.48
CA PRO A 36 -9.41 12.31 -4.81
C PRO A 36 -10.00 13.38 -3.89
N ASP A 37 -9.26 13.73 -2.83
CA ASP A 37 -9.63 14.77 -1.87
C ASP A 37 -8.41 15.59 -1.43
N TYR A 38 -8.59 16.48 -0.45
CA TYR A 38 -7.51 17.31 0.08
C TYR A 38 -6.35 16.51 0.73
N HIS A 39 -6.65 15.35 1.32
CA HIS A 39 -5.66 14.50 1.98
C HIS A 39 -4.88 13.65 0.98
N ASN A 40 -5.49 13.31 -0.15
CA ASN A 40 -4.86 12.56 -1.23
C ASN A 40 -5.33 13.08 -2.59
N PRO A 41 -4.78 14.21 -3.05
CA PRO A 41 -5.24 14.90 -4.26
C PRO A 41 -4.95 14.12 -5.55
N LYS A 42 -4.10 13.09 -5.46
CA LYS A 42 -3.76 12.21 -6.59
C LYS A 42 -4.60 10.94 -6.63
N GLY A 43 -5.56 10.76 -5.71
CA GLY A 43 -6.47 9.62 -5.68
C GLY A 43 -5.95 8.43 -4.87
N TYR A 44 -6.90 7.61 -4.41
CA TYR A 44 -6.64 6.49 -3.49
C TYR A 44 -6.31 5.17 -4.18
N TYR A 45 -6.69 5.00 -5.45
CA TYR A 45 -6.49 3.75 -6.20
C TYR A 45 -7.03 2.54 -5.42
N GLU A 46 -8.29 2.65 -4.98
CA GLU A 46 -9.02 1.61 -4.25
C GLU A 46 -10.13 1.03 -5.12
N LEU A 47 -10.50 -0.21 -4.84
CA LEU A 47 -11.72 -0.82 -5.35
C LEU A 47 -12.82 -0.68 -4.29
N GLU A 48 -14.06 -0.46 -4.74
CA GLU A 48 -15.28 -0.49 -3.93
C GLU A 48 -15.21 0.40 -2.67
N GLY A 49 -14.49 1.52 -2.74
CA GLY A 49 -14.36 2.49 -1.65
C GLY A 49 -13.60 1.94 -0.46
N GLY A 50 -12.72 0.96 -0.68
CA GLY A 50 -11.98 0.27 0.38
C GLY A 50 -12.71 -0.93 0.97
N LYS A 51 -13.88 -1.32 0.43
CA LYS A 51 -14.67 -2.47 0.91
C LYS A 51 -14.13 -3.84 0.49
N VAL A 52 -12.98 -3.89 -0.19
CA VAL A 52 -12.26 -5.13 -0.52
C VAL A 52 -12.10 -6.04 0.70
N ILE A 53 -11.83 -5.48 1.88
CA ILE A 53 -11.65 -6.25 3.12
C ILE A 53 -12.92 -7.03 3.48
N SER A 54 -14.11 -6.40 3.37
CA SER A 54 -15.38 -7.08 3.64
C SER A 54 -15.59 -8.26 2.70
N LYS A 55 -15.27 -8.11 1.41
CA LYS A 55 -15.34 -9.20 0.42
C LYS A 55 -14.37 -10.33 0.71
N LEU A 56 -13.16 -10.01 1.16
CA LEU A 56 -12.19 -11.02 1.59
C LEU A 56 -12.66 -11.78 2.83
N MET A 57 -13.21 -11.08 3.82
CA MET A 57 -13.79 -11.70 5.02
C MET A 57 -14.95 -12.64 4.69
N GLU A 58 -15.76 -12.28 3.69
CA GLU A 58 -16.87 -13.11 3.18
C GLU A 58 -16.39 -14.27 2.28
N GLY A 59 -15.11 -14.30 1.88
CA GLY A 59 -14.58 -15.29 0.93
C GLY A 59 -15.05 -15.08 -0.53
N ASN A 60 -15.57 -13.89 -0.85
CA ASN A 60 -16.24 -13.59 -2.12
C ASN A 60 -15.51 -12.54 -2.95
N PHE A 61 -14.22 -12.29 -2.68
CA PHE A 61 -13.44 -11.35 -3.48
C PHE A 61 -13.03 -12.01 -4.81
N PRO A 62 -13.41 -11.44 -5.98
CA PRO A 62 -13.21 -12.07 -7.28
C PRO A 62 -11.79 -11.80 -7.81
N PHE A 63 -10.80 -12.54 -7.29
CA PHE A 63 -9.38 -12.37 -7.67
C PHE A 63 -9.17 -12.47 -9.19
N GLU A 64 -9.87 -13.41 -9.84
CA GLU A 64 -9.84 -13.67 -11.27
C GLU A 64 -10.20 -12.45 -12.15
N LYS A 65 -10.98 -11.50 -11.62
CA LYS A 65 -11.31 -10.25 -12.34
C LYS A 65 -10.11 -9.30 -12.43
N TYR A 66 -9.15 -9.46 -11.52
CA TYR A 66 -8.03 -8.56 -11.29
C TYR A 66 -6.68 -9.23 -11.57
N ASP A 67 -6.70 -10.33 -12.33
CA ASP A 67 -5.51 -11.03 -12.80
C ASP A 67 -4.49 -10.06 -13.40
N GLU A 68 -3.23 -10.23 -12.99
CA GLU A 68 -2.07 -9.43 -13.41
C GLU A 68 -2.17 -7.93 -13.09
N LYS A 69 -3.14 -7.50 -12.27
CA LYS A 69 -3.30 -6.11 -11.82
C LYS A 69 -2.97 -5.98 -10.35
N PHE A 70 -2.33 -4.87 -10.01
CA PHE A 70 -2.16 -4.49 -8.61
C PHE A 70 -3.49 -4.07 -7.99
N ILE A 71 -3.78 -4.63 -6.82
CA ILE A 71 -4.91 -4.24 -5.98
C ILE A 71 -4.38 -3.67 -4.68
N LYS A 72 -4.99 -2.58 -4.19
CA LYS A 72 -4.66 -2.05 -2.87
C LYS A 72 -5.49 -2.73 -1.79
N ILE A 73 -4.82 -3.35 -0.82
CA ILE A 73 -5.47 -4.03 0.31
C ILE A 73 -4.72 -3.60 1.57
N THR A 74 -5.38 -2.95 2.53
CA THR A 74 -4.71 -2.53 3.78
C THR A 74 -4.29 -3.74 4.61
N ALA A 75 -3.33 -3.53 5.52
CA ALA A 75 -2.65 -4.57 6.30
C ALA A 75 -3.60 -5.58 6.97
N TYR A 76 -4.75 -5.12 7.47
CA TYR A 76 -5.74 -6.00 8.10
C TYR A 76 -6.38 -7.01 7.12
N GLY A 77 -6.56 -6.61 5.85
CA GLY A 77 -7.12 -7.47 4.81
C GLY A 77 -6.24 -8.68 4.49
N LEU A 78 -4.92 -8.60 4.73
CA LEU A 78 -3.98 -9.69 4.45
C LEU A 78 -4.32 -10.97 5.22
N LYS A 79 -4.92 -10.84 6.41
CA LYS A 79 -5.38 -11.98 7.23
C LYS A 79 -6.40 -12.86 6.52
N PHE A 80 -7.16 -12.29 5.59
CA PHE A 80 -8.29 -12.95 4.93
C PHE A 80 -7.97 -13.39 3.50
N LEU A 81 -6.71 -13.26 3.06
CA LEU A 81 -6.31 -13.76 1.76
C LEU A 81 -6.40 -15.30 1.73
N PRO A 82 -7.10 -15.91 0.76
CA PRO A 82 -7.07 -17.36 0.56
C PRO A 82 -5.66 -17.83 0.19
N GLU A 83 -5.41 -19.14 0.21
CA GLU A 83 -4.18 -19.70 -0.37
C GLU A 83 -4.10 -19.36 -1.87
N GLY A 84 -2.92 -19.00 -2.37
CA GLY A 84 -2.77 -18.54 -3.74
C GLY A 84 -1.32 -18.43 -4.18
N ASN A 85 -1.01 -17.44 -5.01
CA ASN A 85 0.37 -17.01 -5.25
C ASN A 85 0.34 -15.49 -5.25
N TYR A 86 1.01 -14.87 -4.29
CA TYR A 86 0.96 -13.43 -4.11
C TYR A 86 2.34 -12.81 -4.27
N LYS A 87 2.37 -11.64 -4.91
CA LYS A 87 3.53 -10.75 -4.88
C LYS A 87 3.12 -9.42 -4.25
N ILE A 88 3.64 -9.15 -3.06
CA ILE A 88 3.17 -8.04 -2.20
C ILE A 88 4.24 -6.98 -2.03
N ILE A 89 3.89 -5.72 -2.31
CA ILE A 89 4.67 -4.55 -1.88
C ILE A 89 4.06 -4.03 -0.60
N TYR A 90 4.77 -4.20 0.51
CA TYR A 90 4.31 -3.80 1.84
C TYR A 90 4.97 -2.48 2.27
N MET A 91 4.15 -1.43 2.37
CA MET A 91 4.57 -0.07 2.72
C MET A 91 4.61 0.10 4.24
N VAL A 92 5.77 0.52 4.74
CA VAL A 92 5.97 0.92 6.14
C VAL A 92 6.29 2.41 6.23
N ARG A 93 5.92 3.02 7.35
CA ARG A 93 6.21 4.42 7.66
C ARG A 93 6.42 4.54 9.16
N ASP A 94 7.22 5.53 9.56
CA ASP A 94 7.37 5.88 10.97
C ASP A 94 6.00 6.07 11.63
N ILE A 95 5.80 5.43 12.77
CA ILE A 95 4.49 5.36 13.40
C ILE A 95 4.03 6.72 13.93
N GLU A 96 4.94 7.57 14.38
CA GLU A 96 4.60 8.91 14.84
C GLU A 96 4.09 9.76 13.67
N GLU A 97 4.71 9.64 12.50
CA GLU A 97 4.23 10.31 11.29
C GLU A 97 2.87 9.77 10.82
N VAL A 98 2.60 8.47 11.03
CA VAL A 98 1.28 7.86 10.78
C VAL A 98 0.24 8.48 11.71
N MET A 99 0.52 8.61 13.01
CA MET A 99 -0.38 9.25 13.98
C MET A 99 -0.65 10.72 13.61
N ASP A 100 0.40 11.49 13.28
CA ASP A 100 0.25 12.88 12.85
C ASP A 100 -0.59 13.00 11.55
N SER A 101 -0.48 12.01 10.65
CA SER A 101 -1.27 11.94 9.42
C SER A 101 -2.73 11.55 9.68
N MET A 102 -2.97 10.68 10.65
CA MET A 102 -4.31 10.31 11.11
C MET A 102 -5.03 11.49 11.74
N GLU A 103 -4.39 12.23 12.64
CA GLU A 103 -5.01 13.40 13.28
C GLU A 103 -5.44 14.47 12.27
N LYS A 104 -4.61 14.71 11.25
CA LYS A 104 -4.96 15.65 10.18
C LYS A 104 -6.11 15.18 9.31
N MET A 105 -6.31 13.87 9.17
CA MET A 105 -7.36 13.30 8.33
C MET A 105 -8.69 13.15 9.09
N SER A 106 -8.64 12.68 10.33
CA SER A 106 -9.81 12.25 11.09
C SER A 106 -10.19 13.21 12.22
N GLY A 107 -9.36 14.22 12.51
CA GLY A 107 -9.45 15.03 13.72
C GLY A 107 -8.68 14.40 14.89
N PRO A 108 -8.81 14.95 16.12
CA PRO A 108 -8.10 14.44 17.29
C PRO A 108 -8.30 12.93 17.50
N ILE A 109 -7.20 12.22 17.77
CA ILE A 109 -7.19 10.77 18.01
C ILE A 109 -6.69 10.46 19.43
N ASP A 110 -7.00 9.28 19.94
CA ASP A 110 -6.43 8.77 21.19
C ASP A 110 -5.13 8.02 20.88
N ARG A 111 -4.00 8.75 20.86
CA ARG A 111 -2.69 8.17 20.49
C ARG A 111 -2.28 7.00 21.38
N GLU A 112 -2.56 7.07 22.69
CA GLU A 112 -2.21 6.01 23.65
C GLU A 112 -2.94 4.70 23.33
N LYS A 113 -4.13 4.80 22.75
CA LYS A 113 -4.91 3.64 22.30
C LYS A 113 -4.58 3.22 20.87
N GLU A 114 -4.48 4.17 19.94
CA GLU A 114 -4.36 3.89 18.51
C GLU A 114 -2.96 3.46 18.10
N LYS A 115 -1.91 4.13 18.60
CA LYS A 115 -0.52 3.82 18.22
C LYS A 115 -0.17 2.35 18.47
N PRO A 116 -0.42 1.75 19.66
CA PRO A 116 -0.09 0.35 19.89
C PRO A 116 -0.87 -0.62 18.98
N LEU A 117 -2.10 -0.26 18.57
CA LEU A 117 -2.90 -1.08 17.66
C LEU A 117 -2.30 -1.09 16.26
N PHE A 118 -1.84 0.06 15.76
CA PHE A 118 -1.17 0.16 14.46
C PHE A 118 0.19 -0.54 14.46
N GLU A 119 0.99 -0.40 15.52
CA GLU A 119 2.26 -1.13 15.70
C GLU A 119 2.02 -2.64 15.67
N LYS A 120 1.06 -3.12 16.46
CA LYS A 120 0.69 -4.52 16.52
C LYS A 120 0.17 -5.05 15.18
N LEU A 121 -0.64 -4.26 14.46
CA LEU A 121 -1.11 -4.63 13.13
C LEU A 121 0.05 -4.76 12.15
N ASN A 122 0.99 -3.82 12.19
CA ASN A 122 2.16 -3.84 11.31
C ASN A 122 3.04 -5.07 11.56
N GLU A 123 3.34 -5.36 12.83
CA GLU A 123 4.09 -6.54 13.24
C GLU A 123 3.35 -7.84 12.86
N PHE A 124 2.05 -7.90 13.11
CA PHE A 124 1.21 -9.04 12.73
C PHE A 124 1.26 -9.30 11.21
N SER A 125 1.11 -8.27 10.39
CA SER A 125 1.09 -8.41 8.93
C SER A 125 2.43 -8.86 8.37
N LEU A 126 3.55 -8.34 8.90
CA LEU A 126 4.89 -8.79 8.52
C LEU A 126 5.11 -10.27 8.89
N ASN A 127 4.80 -10.66 10.13
CA ASN A 127 4.89 -12.04 10.59
C ASN A 127 3.99 -12.99 9.79
N LEU A 128 2.80 -12.54 9.37
CA LEU A 128 1.88 -13.31 8.54
C LEU A 128 2.50 -13.60 7.17
N MET A 129 3.03 -12.58 6.49
CA MET A 129 3.64 -12.73 5.18
C MET A 129 4.88 -13.62 5.24
N GLU A 130 5.72 -13.46 6.27
CA GLU A 130 6.92 -14.30 6.47
C GLU A 130 6.60 -15.79 6.63
N LYS A 131 5.50 -16.12 7.33
CA LYS A 131 5.10 -17.51 7.59
C LYS A 131 4.40 -18.19 6.41
N ARG A 132 3.90 -17.41 5.46
CA ARG A 132 3.13 -17.91 4.31
C ARG A 132 4.05 -18.22 3.14
N LYS A 133 4.11 -19.50 2.75
CA LYS A 133 4.94 -19.98 1.63
C LYS A 133 4.43 -19.53 0.26
N ASP A 134 3.20 -19.05 0.21
CA ASP A 134 2.49 -18.65 -1.00
C ASP A 134 2.52 -17.12 -1.23
N ILE A 135 3.32 -16.41 -0.43
CA ILE A 135 3.53 -14.96 -0.51
C ILE A 135 5.02 -14.65 -0.72
N ASP A 136 5.33 -14.04 -1.85
CA ASP A 136 6.56 -13.27 -2.03
C ASP A 136 6.29 -11.81 -1.67
N TYR A 137 7.13 -11.18 -0.84
CA TYR A 137 6.93 -9.79 -0.47
C TYR A 137 8.22 -8.97 -0.43
N ILE A 138 8.05 -7.66 -0.58
CA ILE A 138 9.11 -6.67 -0.35
C ILE A 138 8.59 -5.60 0.60
N VAL A 139 9.40 -5.26 1.60
CA VAL A 139 9.14 -4.14 2.51
C VAL A 139 9.76 -2.87 1.92
N VAL A 140 8.97 -1.81 1.86
CA VAL A 140 9.36 -0.51 1.31
C VAL A 140 9.03 0.58 2.33
N ASN A 141 10.06 1.34 2.73
CA ASN A 141 9.89 2.45 3.64
C ASN A 141 9.46 3.70 2.85
N TYR A 142 8.35 4.30 3.27
CA TYR A 142 7.82 5.53 2.69
C TYR A 142 8.87 6.65 2.57
N ARG A 143 9.66 6.86 3.64
CA ARG A 143 10.71 7.89 3.70
C ARG A 143 11.81 7.65 2.67
N ASP A 144 12.18 6.39 2.43
CA ASP A 144 13.21 6.05 1.45
C ASP A 144 12.75 6.30 0.01
N VAL A 145 11.46 6.03 -0.28
CA VAL A 145 10.86 6.36 -1.59
C VAL A 145 10.85 7.88 -1.80
N ILE A 146 10.59 8.68 -0.78
CA ILE A 146 10.64 10.14 -0.92
C ILE A 146 12.08 10.65 -1.09
N LYS A 147 13.03 10.14 -0.30
CA LYS A 147 14.42 10.61 -0.30
C LYS A 147 15.19 10.16 -1.54
N ASN A 148 15.00 8.92 -1.97
CA ASN A 148 15.75 8.30 -3.07
C ASN A 148 14.81 7.51 -4.00
N PRO A 149 13.85 8.18 -4.67
CA PRO A 149 12.80 7.51 -5.43
C PRO A 149 13.35 6.59 -6.52
N GLN A 150 14.35 7.04 -7.28
CA GLN A 150 14.99 6.24 -8.32
C GLN A 150 15.49 4.91 -7.78
N LYS A 151 16.25 4.93 -6.68
CA LYS A 151 16.85 3.73 -6.06
C LYS A 151 15.77 2.76 -5.57
N GLU A 152 14.76 3.25 -4.86
CA GLU A 152 13.71 2.35 -4.35
C GLU A 152 12.83 1.80 -5.47
N ILE A 153 12.56 2.58 -6.51
CA ILE A 153 11.78 2.14 -7.66
C ILE A 153 12.55 1.11 -8.51
N GLU A 154 13.87 1.24 -8.66
CA GLU A 154 14.71 0.21 -9.28
C GLU A 154 14.66 -1.11 -8.50
N ARG A 155 14.78 -1.04 -7.17
CA ARG A 155 14.67 -2.20 -6.27
C ARG A 155 13.30 -2.88 -6.38
N ILE A 156 12.22 -2.08 -6.40
CA ILE A 156 10.86 -2.59 -6.62
C ILE A 156 10.74 -3.21 -8.01
N ASN A 157 11.27 -2.56 -9.06
CA ASN A 157 11.19 -3.08 -10.42
C ASN A 157 11.92 -4.43 -10.55
N GLN A 158 13.09 -4.57 -9.93
CA GLN A 158 13.81 -5.84 -9.87
C GLN A 158 12.97 -6.93 -9.18
N PHE A 159 12.36 -6.62 -8.04
CA PHE A 159 11.45 -7.54 -7.35
C PHE A 159 10.25 -7.94 -8.22
N LEU A 160 9.72 -7.02 -9.02
CA LEU A 160 8.61 -7.27 -9.93
C LEU A 160 9.01 -7.94 -11.25
N GLY A 161 10.30 -8.17 -11.50
CA GLY A 161 10.79 -8.80 -12.73
C GLY A 161 10.91 -7.86 -13.93
N GLY A 162 11.07 -6.55 -13.69
CA GLY A 162 11.38 -5.57 -14.75
C GLY A 162 10.17 -4.95 -15.45
N MET A 163 8.97 -5.06 -14.89
CA MET A 163 7.73 -4.59 -15.55
C MET A 163 7.53 -3.07 -15.58
N LEU A 164 8.32 -2.29 -14.83
CA LEU A 164 8.12 -0.84 -14.71
C LEU A 164 9.06 -0.05 -15.63
N ASP A 165 8.50 0.98 -16.26
CA ASP A 165 9.28 2.16 -16.67
C ASP A 165 9.67 2.95 -15.42
N VAL A 166 10.90 2.73 -14.96
CA VAL A 166 11.45 3.36 -13.76
C VAL A 166 11.45 4.88 -13.85
N LYS A 167 11.71 5.45 -15.03
CA LYS A 167 11.75 6.90 -15.22
C LYS A 167 10.36 7.50 -15.05
N SER A 168 9.35 6.91 -15.69
CA SER A 168 7.96 7.35 -15.58
C SER A 168 7.39 7.12 -14.18
N ALA A 169 7.70 5.98 -13.54
CA ALA A 169 7.33 5.67 -12.16
C ALA A 169 7.90 6.69 -11.16
N THR A 170 9.16 7.10 -11.33
CA THR A 170 9.82 8.09 -10.46
C THR A 170 9.12 9.44 -10.46
N GLN A 171 8.55 9.84 -11.60
CA GLN A 171 7.78 11.09 -11.73
C GLN A 171 6.40 11.05 -11.04
N ALA A 172 5.99 9.92 -10.47
CA ALA A 172 4.79 9.86 -9.63
C ALA A 172 5.03 10.44 -8.25
N VAL A 173 6.26 10.32 -7.75
CA VAL A 173 6.65 10.76 -6.41
C VAL A 173 6.60 12.29 -6.35
N ASP A 174 5.84 12.81 -5.40
CA ASP A 174 5.77 14.25 -5.14
C ASP A 174 6.14 14.52 -3.68
N PRO A 175 7.38 14.98 -3.42
CA PRO A 175 7.84 15.27 -2.07
C PRO A 175 6.97 16.27 -1.31
N ARG A 176 6.21 17.15 -2.01
CA ARG A 176 5.31 18.13 -1.37
C ARG A 176 4.10 17.47 -0.71
N LEU A 177 3.81 16.22 -1.05
CA LEU A 177 2.79 15.40 -0.40
C LEU A 177 3.34 14.62 0.79
N TYR A 178 4.67 14.61 1.01
CA TYR A 178 5.27 14.15 2.25
C TYR A 178 5.11 15.21 3.33
N ARG A 179 4.01 15.11 4.07
CA ARG A 179 3.65 16.00 5.18
C ARG A 179 3.84 15.27 6.51
N ASN A 180 4.01 16.02 7.59
CA ASN A 180 4.22 15.50 8.96
C ASN A 180 5.53 14.73 9.09
N ILE A 181 6.62 15.35 8.65
CA ILE A 181 7.95 14.77 8.75
C ILE A 181 8.42 14.95 10.20
N ARG A 182 8.88 13.88 10.82
CA ARG A 182 9.65 13.95 12.07
C ARG A 182 11.12 13.63 11.77
N GLU A 183 12.05 14.38 12.35
CA GLU A 183 13.50 14.16 12.14
C GLU A 183 13.92 12.76 12.63
#